data_AF-A0A1Z9RN78-F1
#
_entry.id   AF-A0A1Z9RN78-F1
#
_cell.length_a   1.000
_cell.length_b   1.000
_cell.length_c   1.000
_cell.angle_alpha   90.00
_cell.angle_beta   90.00
_cell.angle_gamma   90.00
#
_symmetry.space_group_name_H-M   'P 1'
#
loop_
_entity.id
_entity.type
_entity.pdbx_description
1 polymer ?
#
loop_
_entity_poly.entity_id
_entity_poly.type
_entity_poly.pdbx_seq_one_letter_code
_entity_poly.pdbx_strand_id
1 'polypeptide(L)'
;MDALQLLRSALGFPFIITSGYRSLQHPLETIKPHPGSHALGCAADIGVYGERAYELVQAATSLGMTGIGVMQSGSLAGRYIHLDNAESRPFEPRPMIWSYARQGD
;
A
#
# COMPACT_ATOMS: atom_id res chain seq x y z
N MET A 1 12.68 0.91 -4.39
CA MET A 1 12.31 1.14 -5.81
C MET A 1 12.32 -0.17 -6.58
N ASP A 2 13.33 -1.01 -6.40
CA ASP A 2 13.51 -2.26 -7.13
C ASP A 2 12.32 -3.22 -7.05
N ALA A 3 11.72 -3.40 -5.88
CA ALA A 3 10.54 -4.25 -5.71
C ALA A 3 9.33 -3.78 -6.57
N LEU A 4 9.02 -2.48 -6.58
CA LEU A 4 7.93 -1.94 -7.40
C LEU A 4 8.22 -2.08 -8.89
N GLN A 5 9.49 -1.89 -9.28
CA GLN A 5 9.90 -2.07 -10.67
C GLN A 5 9.80 -3.54 -11.11
N LEU A 6 10.20 -4.49 -10.25
CA LEU A 6 10.05 -5.93 -10.50
C LEU A 6 8.58 -6.32 -10.68
N LEU A 7 7.71 -5.88 -9.76
CA LEU A 7 6.26 -6.13 -9.86
C LEU A 7 5.67 -5.55 -11.15
N ARG A 8 6.02 -4.30 -11.48
CA ARG A 8 5.54 -3.63 -12.70
C ARG A 8 5.99 -4.37 -13.96
N SER A 9 7.24 -4.81 -14.02
CA SER A 9 7.76 -5.60 -15.14
C SER A 9 7.08 -6.96 -15.24
N ALA A 10 6.82 -7.64 -14.12
CA ALA A 10 6.17 -8.95 -14.09
C ALA A 10 4.70 -8.90 -14.51
N LEU A 11 3.96 -7.87 -14.08
CA LEU A 11 2.53 -7.75 -14.33
C LEU A 11 2.18 -7.05 -15.66
N GLY A 12 3.13 -6.37 -16.29
CA GLY A 12 2.97 -5.84 -17.64
C GLY A 12 1.99 -4.65 -17.78
N PHE A 13 1.58 -4.02 -16.68
CA PHE A 13 0.73 -2.83 -16.68
C PHE A 13 1.36 -1.65 -15.92
N PRO A 14 0.98 -0.38 -16.22
CA PRO A 14 1.54 0.78 -15.56
C PRO A 14 1.07 0.89 -14.11
N PHE A 15 1.99 1.20 -13.20
CA PHE A 15 1.68 1.46 -11.79
C PHE A 15 1.52 2.97 -11.58
N ILE A 16 0.30 3.43 -11.34
CA ILE A 16 0.04 4.82 -10.97
C ILE A 16 0.27 4.96 -9.47
N ILE A 17 1.38 5.57 -9.08
CA ILE A 17 1.68 5.82 -7.67
C ILE A 17 0.86 7.02 -7.20
N THR A 18 -0.10 6.78 -6.30
CA THR A 18 -0.97 7.83 -5.73
C THR A 18 -0.41 8.38 -4.43
N SER A 19 0.46 7.61 -3.76
CA SER A 19 1.19 8.06 -2.58
C SER A 19 2.51 7.32 -2.40
N GLY A 20 3.53 8.02 -1.91
CA GLY A 20 4.85 7.47 -1.59
C GLY A 20 5.29 7.90 -0.20
N TYR A 21 6.53 8.36 -0.03
CA TYR A 21 6.98 8.89 1.25
C TYR A 21 6.09 10.04 1.77
N ARG A 22 5.84 10.04 3.09
CA ARG A 22 5.14 11.12 3.80
C ARG A 22 6.02 11.59 4.95
N SER A 23 6.26 12.90 5.06
CA SER A 23 6.98 13.43 6.22
C SER A 23 6.16 13.30 7.50
N LEU A 24 6.81 13.43 8.66
CA LEU A 24 6.12 13.44 9.96
C LEU A 24 5.10 14.58 10.07
N GLN A 25 5.27 15.66 9.31
CA GLN A 25 4.35 16.80 9.26
C GLN A 25 3.24 16.63 8.20
N HIS A 26 3.21 15.51 7.47
CA HIS A 26 2.18 15.25 6.49
C HIS A 26 0.81 15.13 7.17
N PRO A 27 -0.27 15.76 6.65
CA PRO A 27 -1.58 15.79 7.33
C PRO A 27 -2.13 14.42 7.73
N LEU A 28 -1.91 13.40 6.89
CA LEU A 28 -2.34 12.02 7.18
C LEU A 28 -1.48 11.30 8.22
N GLU A 29 -0.24 11.72 8.44
CA GLU A 29 0.63 11.13 9.47
C GLU A 29 0.47 11.86 10.82
N THR A 30 0.23 13.18 10.81
CA THR A 30 0.05 13.98 12.03
C THR A 30 -1.17 13.59 12.86
N ILE A 31 -2.19 13.00 12.23
CA ILE A 31 -3.41 12.55 12.91
C ILE A 31 -3.29 11.13 13.50
N LYS A 32 -2.20 10.41 13.21
CA LYS A 32 -1.99 9.05 13.70
C LYS A 32 -1.30 9.09 15.06
N PRO A 33 -1.57 8.11 15.94
CA PRO A 33 -0.81 7.96 17.18
C PRO A 33 0.67 7.68 16.90
N HIS A 34 0.97 6.93 15.83
CA HIS A 34 2.32 6.60 15.38
C HIS A 34 2.44 6.75 13.85
N PRO A 35 3.56 7.29 13.34
CA PRO A 35 3.80 7.38 11.91
C PRO A 35 3.82 6.01 11.23
N GLY A 36 3.05 5.88 10.14
CA GLY A 36 2.94 4.63 9.40
C GLY A 36 4.14 4.34 8.49
N SER A 37 4.08 3.23 7.75
CA SER A 37 5.16 2.79 6.84
C SER A 37 5.50 3.80 5.72
N HIS A 38 4.58 4.69 5.33
CA HIS A 38 4.90 5.81 4.44
C HIS A 38 5.94 6.78 5.02
N ALA A 39 5.95 6.98 6.34
CA ALA A 39 6.94 7.82 7.01
C ALA A 39 8.32 7.15 7.13
N LEU A 40 8.40 5.84 6.90
CA LEU A 40 9.66 5.10 6.80
C LEU A 40 10.28 5.14 5.40
N GLY A 41 9.56 5.66 4.40
CA GLY A 41 10.02 5.68 3.00
C GLY A 41 10.02 4.31 2.31
N CYS A 42 9.36 3.30 2.90
CA CYS A 42 9.31 1.93 2.38
C CYS A 42 7.91 1.50 1.90
N ALA A 43 6.97 2.45 1.75
CA ALA A 43 5.60 2.19 1.34
C ALA A 43 5.20 2.97 0.08
N ALA A 44 4.28 2.39 -0.70
CA ALA A 44 3.64 3.05 -1.83
C ALA A 44 2.17 2.63 -1.97
N ASP A 45 1.33 3.59 -2.30
CA ASP A 45 -0.05 3.38 -2.71
C ASP A 45 -0.11 3.35 -4.25
N ILE A 46 -0.66 2.27 -4.80
CA ILE A 46 -0.75 2.03 -6.24
C ILE A 46 -2.22 2.06 -6.64
N GLY A 47 -2.60 3.01 -7.48
CA GLY A 47 -3.95 3.16 -8.02
C GLY A 47 -4.29 2.02 -8.99
N VAL A 48 -4.93 0.97 -8.48
CA VAL A 48 -5.39 -0.20 -9.23
C VAL A 48 -6.71 -0.70 -8.66
N TYR A 49 -7.48 -1.41 -9.49
CA TYR A 49 -8.75 -1.99 -9.07
C TYR A 49 -9.06 -3.32 -9.75
N GLY A 50 -9.98 -4.07 -9.15
CA GLY A 50 -10.52 -5.30 -9.74
C GLY A 50 -9.45 -6.35 -9.98
N GLU A 51 -9.43 -6.92 -11.18
CA GLU A 51 -8.47 -7.96 -11.59
C GLU A 51 -7.00 -7.56 -11.36
N ARG A 52 -6.60 -6.35 -11.77
CA ARG A 52 -5.23 -5.86 -11.57
C ARG A 52 -4.84 -5.72 -10.10
N ALA A 53 -5.81 -5.38 -9.23
CA ALA A 53 -5.56 -5.32 -7.80
C ALA A 53 -5.34 -6.73 -7.22
N TYR A 54 -6.11 -7.71 -7.70
CA TYR A 54 -5.94 -9.12 -7.33
C TYR A 54 -4.57 -9.66 -7.76
N GLU A 55 -4.20 -9.46 -9.02
CA GLU A 55 -2.89 -9.86 -9.57
C GLU A 55 -1.73 -9.20 -8.81
N LEU A 56 -1.87 -7.90 -8.49
CA LEU A 56 -0.87 -7.16 -7.73
C LEU A 56 -0.65 -7.76 -6.34
N VAL A 57 -1.73 -8.07 -5.61
CA VAL A 57 -1.63 -8.68 -4.27
C VAL A 57 -0.97 -10.06 -4.35
N GLN A 58 -1.31 -10.87 -5.36
CA GLN A 58 -0.71 -12.18 -5.56
C GLN A 58 0.80 -12.09 -5.86
N ALA A 59 1.20 -11.20 -6.77
CA ALA A 59 2.61 -11.01 -7.12
C ALA A 59 3.41 -10.39 -5.97
N ALA A 60 2.82 -9.42 -5.24
CA ALA A 60 3.47 -8.74 -4.12
C ALA A 60 3.83 -9.71 -2.99
N THR A 61 2.92 -10.62 -2.62
CA THR A 61 3.19 -11.64 -1.59
C THR A 61 4.29 -12.60 -2.05
N SER A 62 4.31 -12.98 -3.33
CA SER A 62 5.35 -13.83 -3.91
C SER A 62 6.74 -13.18 -3.92
N LEU A 63 6.81 -11.84 -3.99
CA LEU A 63 8.04 -11.06 -3.93
C LEU A 63 8.47 -10.71 -2.49
N GLY A 64 7.74 -11.18 -1.47
CA GLY A 64 8.07 -10.94 -0.06
C GLY A 64 7.61 -9.58 0.48
N MET A 65 6.67 -8.89 -0.17
CA MET A 65 6.01 -7.73 0.43
C MET A 65 5.14 -8.21 1.60
N THR A 66 5.24 -7.53 2.75
CA THR A 66 4.66 -8.02 4.00
C THR A 66 3.54 -7.12 4.54
N GLY A 67 3.45 -5.86 4.09
CA GLY A 67 2.36 -4.97 4.43
C GLY A 67 1.45 -4.72 3.23
N ILE A 68 0.18 -5.13 3.31
CA ILE A 68 -0.79 -5.01 2.22
C ILE A 68 -2.07 -4.33 2.72
N GLY A 69 -2.31 -3.09 2.29
CA GLY A 69 -3.58 -2.41 2.53
C GLY A 69 -4.47 -2.46 1.30
N VAL A 70 -5.73 -2.83 1.46
CA VAL A 70 -6.68 -3.03 0.36
C VAL A 70 -7.79 -1.98 0.41
N MET A 71 -7.75 -1.00 -0.51
CA MET A 71 -8.83 -0.02 -0.71
C MET A 71 -9.51 -0.29 -2.05
N GLN A 72 -10.49 -1.20 -2.05
CA GLN A 72 -11.23 -1.60 -3.26
C GLN A 72 -12.73 -1.22 -3.20
N SER A 73 -13.13 -0.50 -2.15
CA SER A 73 -14.47 0.08 -1.99
C SER A 73 -14.52 1.54 -2.47
N GLY A 74 -15.73 2.07 -2.66
CA GLY A 74 -15.94 3.46 -3.11
C GLY A 74 -15.75 3.66 -4.61
N SER A 75 -15.55 4.92 -5.01
CA SER A 75 -15.37 5.31 -6.42
C SER A 75 -14.10 4.69 -7.00
N LEU A 76 -14.09 4.41 -8.31
CA LEU A 76 -12.94 3.80 -8.99
C LEU A 76 -11.65 4.62 -8.83
N ALA A 77 -11.75 5.95 -8.88
CA ALA A 77 -10.60 6.84 -8.74
C ALA A 77 -9.98 6.82 -7.32
N GLY A 78 -10.73 6.38 -6.31
CA GLY A 78 -10.25 6.26 -4.93
C GLY A 78 -9.68 4.88 -4.58
N ARG A 79 -9.67 3.92 -5.52
CA ARG A 79 -9.20 2.55 -5.26
C ARG A 79 -7.70 2.43 -5.43
N TYR A 80 -7.07 1.70 -4.53
CA TYR A 80 -5.64 1.43 -4.56
C TYR A 80 -5.29 0.18 -3.75
N ILE A 81 -4.04 -0.25 -3.90
CA ILE A 81 -3.38 -1.20 -3.01
C ILE A 81 -2.17 -0.49 -2.40
N HIS A 82 -2.11 -0.48 -1.06
CA HIS A 82 -0.92 -0.09 -0.30
C HIS A 82 0.02 -1.29 -0.25
N LEU A 83 1.30 -1.09 -0.55
CA LEU A 83 2.36 -2.08 -0.37
C LEU A 83 3.52 -1.51 0.43
N ASP A 84 4.02 -2.28 1.40
CA ASP A 84 5.31 -2.04 2.05
C ASP A 84 6.03 -3.34 2.42
N ASN A 85 7.31 -3.19 2.74
CA ASN A 85 8.19 -4.22 3.29
C ASN A 85 8.80 -3.77 4.62
N ALA A 86 8.05 -2.99 5.42
CA ALA A 86 8.51 -2.53 6.71
C ALA A 86 8.84 -3.71 7.65
N GLU A 87 9.76 -3.51 8.59
CA GLU A 87 9.94 -4.45 9.68
C GLU A 87 8.69 -4.52 10.56
N SER A 88 8.47 -5.66 11.21
CA SER A 88 7.37 -5.83 12.16
C SER A 88 7.58 -4.90 13.37
N ARG A 89 6.59 -4.07 13.68
CA ARG A 89 6.64 -3.11 14.79
C ARG A 89 5.46 -3.31 15.74
N PRO A 90 5.55 -2.87 17.01
CA PRO A 90 4.38 -2.75 17.86
C PRO A 90 3.29 -1.95 17.13
N PHE A 91 2.06 -2.48 17.11
CA PHE A 91 0.88 -1.91 16.43
C PHE A 91 0.87 -1.96 14.88
N GLU A 92 1.96 -2.39 14.24
CA GLU A 92 2.03 -2.65 12.80
C GLU A 92 2.78 -3.97 12.55
N PRO A 93 2.17 -5.12 12.90
CA PRO A 93 2.81 -6.41 12.72
C PRO A 93 2.98 -6.73 11.23
N ARG A 94 3.95 -7.60 10.95
CA ARG A 94 4.22 -8.12 9.60
C ARG A 94 4.40 -9.65 9.69
N PRO A 95 3.89 -10.43 8.70
CA PRO A 95 3.06 -9.98 7.58
C PRO A 95 1.64 -9.60 8.02
N MET A 96 1.01 -8.67 7.29
CA MET A 96 -0.35 -8.22 7.58
C MET A 96 -1.06 -7.74 6.31
N ILE A 97 -2.34 -8.12 6.20
CA ILE A 97 -3.29 -7.55 5.25
C ILE A 97 -4.41 -6.84 6.02
N TRP A 98 -4.79 -5.64 5.59
CA TRP A 98 -5.89 -4.87 6.18
C TRP A 98 -6.75 -4.18 5.12
N SER A 99 -7.95 -3.77 5.51
CA SER A 99 -8.84 -2.94 4.70
C SER A 99 -9.03 -1.57 5.36
N TYR A 100 -9.42 -0.59 4.55
CA TYR A 100 -9.75 0.75 5.04
C TYR A 100 -11.25 0.80 5.35
N ALA A 101 -11.61 1.43 6.48
CA ALA A 101 -13.01 1.69 6.81
C ALA A 101 -13.63 2.62 5.77
N ARG A 102 -14.91 2.41 5.42
CA ARG A 102 -15.65 3.42 4.68
C ARG A 102 -15.94 4.60 5.61
N GLN A 103 -15.95 5.82 5.07
CA GLN A 103 -16.47 6.95 5.82
C GLN A 103 -17.94 6.66 6.17
N GLY A 104 -18.25 6.50 7.46
CA GLY A 104 -19.59 6.25 7.97
C GLY A 104 -19.87 4.83 8.49
N ASP A 105 -18.86 3.94 8.52
CA ASP A 105 -18.93 2.67 9.27
C ASP A 105 -18.49 2.85 10.74
#